data_AF-A0A945FK78-F1
#
_entry.id   AF-A0A945FK78-F1
#
_cell.length_a   1.000
_cell.length_b   1.000
_cell.length_c   1.000
_cell.angle_alpha   90.00
_cell.angle_beta   90.00
_cell.angle_gamma   90.00
#
_symmetry.space_group_name_H-M   'P 1'
#
loop_
_entity.id
_entity.type
_entity.pdbx_description
1 polymer ?
#
loop_
_entity_poly.entity_id
_entity_poly.type
_entity_poly.pdbx_seq_one_letter_code
_entity_poly.pdbx_strand_id
1 'polypeptide(L)'
;MSAVRPLVRSKLGKNTPIRLEERAGDLVLDIDTYRGEKMAHDALHETSGGRVHSAFYFEVADRSEFATARSFSKVVSSGQVQLDTTTNDSTTTLSLGYTREDRALGLDLDLTKWELKRRWTESGDLGFPMLESSIARQNRDGHVKIGDATLICGKEAGWLFAPPGTGKYIAAYHGLKPAPLKLTVPNGSIEISAMGTGTVVWNNGEVTIDAIDLEGEPIVIGGTLKSLTY
;
A
#
# COMPACT_ATOMS: atom_id res chain seq x y z
N MET A 1 -20.49 0.35 2.14
CA MET A 1 -20.45 1.36 3.22
C MET A 1 -19.04 1.47 3.74
N SER A 2 -18.64 2.62 4.28
CA SER A 2 -17.33 2.81 4.90
C SER A 2 -17.46 3.34 6.33
N ALA A 3 -16.54 2.95 7.20
CA ALA A 3 -16.46 3.41 8.58
C ALA A 3 -15.01 3.63 8.97
N VAL A 4 -14.76 4.73 9.70
CA VAL A 4 -13.45 5.03 10.28
C VAL A 4 -13.59 5.07 11.79
N ARG A 5 -12.69 4.40 12.50
CA ARG A 5 -12.56 4.49 13.95
C ARG A 5 -11.15 4.99 14.32
N PRO A 6 -11.02 6.23 14.82
CA PRO A 6 -9.76 6.67 15.42
C PRO A 6 -9.38 5.73 16.57
N LEU A 7 -8.13 5.26 16.59
CA LEU A 7 -7.65 4.28 17.58
C LEU A 7 -6.78 4.95 18.64
N VAL A 8 -5.73 5.64 18.21
CA VAL A 8 -4.78 6.36 19.08
C VAL A 8 -4.37 7.66 18.43
N ARG A 9 -4.06 8.67 19.25
CA ARG A 9 -3.35 9.87 18.81
C ARG A 9 -2.49 10.43 19.95
N SER A 10 -1.30 10.91 19.62
CA SER A 10 -0.53 11.77 20.51
C SER A 10 -1.27 13.09 20.72
N LYS A 11 -1.44 13.56 21.97
CA LYS A 11 -2.04 14.85 22.29
C LYS A 11 -0.97 15.83 22.75
N LEU A 12 -0.40 16.59 21.81
CA LEU A 12 0.72 17.51 22.09
C LEU A 12 0.28 18.94 22.37
N GLY A 13 -1.02 19.22 22.38
CA GLY A 13 -1.57 20.54 22.68
C GLY A 13 -2.92 20.47 23.37
N LYS A 14 -3.35 21.59 23.96
CA LYS A 14 -4.64 21.71 24.66
C LYS A 14 -5.84 21.53 23.73
N ASN A 15 -5.67 21.77 22.43
CA ASN A 15 -6.71 21.62 21.40
C ASN A 15 -6.23 20.67 20.29
N THR A 16 -6.74 19.44 20.28
CA THR A 16 -6.43 18.40 19.28
C THR A 16 -7.73 17.78 18.77
N PRO A 17 -8.53 18.51 18.00
CA PRO A 17 -9.87 18.04 17.62
C PRO A 17 -9.79 16.91 16.58
N ILE A 18 -10.82 16.06 16.56
CA ILE A 18 -11.10 15.18 15.43
C ILE A 18 -12.29 15.79 14.71
N ARG A 19 -12.13 16.10 13.43
CA ARG A 19 -13.15 16.80 12.65
C ARG A 19 -13.37 16.11 11.32
N LEU A 20 -14.62 16.13 10.88
CA LEU A 20 -14.99 15.76 9.53
C LEU A 20 -15.38 17.05 8.83
N GLU A 21 -14.69 17.40 7.75
CA GLU A 21 -14.86 18.67 7.06
C GLU A 21 -14.77 18.51 5.55
N GLU A 22 -15.41 19.42 4.82
CA GLU A 22 -15.35 19.45 3.36
C GLU A 22 -14.20 20.36 2.92
N ARG A 23 -13.29 19.86 2.07
CA ARG A 23 -12.19 20.62 1.47
C ARG A 23 -12.21 20.39 -0.03
N ALA A 24 -12.42 21.45 -0.81
CA ALA A 24 -12.44 21.39 -2.28
C ALA A 24 -13.40 20.31 -2.87
N GLY A 25 -14.53 20.05 -2.21
CA GLY A 25 -15.51 19.03 -2.62
C GLY A 25 -15.24 17.63 -2.06
N ASP A 26 -14.11 17.43 -1.38
CA ASP A 26 -13.78 16.16 -0.72
C ASP A 26 -14.15 16.18 0.76
N LEU A 27 -14.64 15.03 1.26
CA LEU A 27 -14.87 14.83 2.69
C LEU A 27 -13.58 14.35 3.37
N VAL A 28 -13.05 15.17 4.27
CA VAL A 28 -11.76 14.95 4.95
C VAL A 28 -12.00 14.68 6.44
N LEU A 29 -11.48 13.54 6.92
CA LEU A 29 -11.34 13.29 8.35
C LEU A 29 -9.98 13.80 8.83
N ASP A 30 -10.00 14.85 9.64
CA ASP A 30 -8.80 15.43 10.24
C ASP A 30 -8.62 14.94 11.68
N ILE A 31 -7.41 14.47 12.00
CA ILE A 31 -7.02 13.94 13.32
C ILE A 31 -5.76 14.68 13.78
N ASP A 32 -5.95 15.85 14.38
CA ASP A 32 -4.88 16.72 14.84
C ASP A 32 -4.14 16.09 16.04
N THR A 33 -2.82 15.90 15.95
CA THR A 33 -1.95 15.59 17.11
C THR A 33 -1.44 16.85 17.81
N TYR A 34 -1.42 17.98 17.09
CA TYR A 34 -1.00 19.28 17.58
C TYR A 34 -1.71 20.39 16.77
N ARG A 35 -2.22 21.41 17.47
CA ARG A 35 -2.77 22.63 16.86
C ARG A 35 -2.25 23.83 17.62
N GLY A 36 -1.40 24.62 16.95
CA GLY A 36 -0.72 25.79 17.52
C GLY A 36 0.26 26.37 16.52
N GLU A 37 1.09 27.33 16.96
CA GLU A 37 2.17 27.85 16.12
C GLU A 37 3.11 26.73 15.69
N LYS A 38 3.67 26.87 14.49
CA LYS A 38 4.62 25.89 13.93
C LYS A 38 5.73 25.63 14.93
N MET A 39 5.83 24.38 15.40
CA MET A 39 6.88 23.97 16.31
C MET A 39 8.14 23.61 15.52
N ALA A 40 9.31 24.04 15.98
CA ALA A 40 10.58 23.57 15.44
C ALA A 40 10.75 22.07 15.70
N HIS A 41 11.49 21.37 14.85
CA HIS A 41 11.72 19.93 14.97
C HIS A 41 12.30 19.54 16.35
N ASP A 42 13.28 20.30 16.85
CA ASP A 42 13.90 20.06 18.16
C ASP A 42 12.90 20.23 19.31
N ALA A 43 12.07 21.28 19.27
CA ALA A 43 11.02 21.52 20.26
C ALA A 43 9.94 20.42 20.24
N LEU A 44 9.63 19.86 19.06
CA LEU A 44 8.75 18.70 18.93
C LEU A 44 9.38 17.46 19.55
N HIS A 45 10.68 17.23 19.30
CA HIS A 45 11.44 16.13 19.90
C HIS A 45 11.50 16.24 21.42
N GLU A 46 11.74 17.41 21.99
CA GLU A 46 11.74 17.64 23.44
C GLU A 46 10.36 17.41 24.06
N THR A 47 9.30 17.88 23.40
CA THR A 47 7.92 17.79 23.93
C THR A 47 7.34 16.38 23.83
N SER A 48 7.70 15.63 22.78
CA SER A 48 7.09 14.32 22.45
C SER A 48 8.03 13.13 22.54
N GLY A 49 9.32 13.36 22.86
CA GLY A 49 10.37 12.36 22.69
C GLY A 49 10.57 11.93 21.22
N GLY A 50 10.05 12.69 20.26
CA GLY A 50 10.02 12.36 18.83
C GLY A 50 8.92 11.36 18.42
N ARG A 51 8.00 11.01 19.31
CA ARG A 51 7.08 9.86 19.15
C ARG A 51 5.64 10.28 18.83
N VAL A 52 5.48 11.19 17.88
CA VAL A 52 4.17 11.70 17.47
C VAL A 52 3.50 10.72 16.52
N HIS A 53 2.38 10.13 16.91
CA HIS A 53 1.66 9.17 16.07
C HIS A 53 0.15 9.36 16.16
N SER A 54 -0.52 9.01 15.06
CA SER A 54 -1.98 8.87 14.99
C SER A 54 -2.27 7.58 14.24
N ALA A 55 -3.30 6.86 14.68
CA ALA A 55 -3.76 5.67 13.98
C ALA A 55 -5.28 5.61 13.95
N PHE A 56 -5.79 5.01 12.89
CA PHE A 56 -7.21 4.75 12.69
C PHE A 56 -7.40 3.35 12.11
N TYR A 57 -8.58 2.80 12.37
CA TYR A 57 -9.10 1.62 11.71
C TYR A 57 -10.08 2.06 10.62
N PHE A 58 -9.99 1.43 9.45
CA PHE A 58 -10.91 1.65 8.34
C PHE A 58 -11.50 0.33 7.88
N GLU A 59 -12.82 0.29 7.74
CA GLU A 59 -13.55 -0.88 7.26
C GLU A 59 -14.50 -0.49 6.14
N VAL A 60 -14.53 -1.33 5.10
CA VAL A 60 -15.48 -1.25 3.99
C VAL A 60 -16.30 -2.54 3.97
N ALA A 61 -17.61 -2.37 3.86
CA ALA A 61 -18.57 -3.47 3.74
C ALA A 61 -19.46 -3.29 2.52
N ASP A 62 -20.10 -4.35 2.03
CA ASP A 62 -21.13 -4.21 1.01
C ASP A 62 -22.31 -3.38 1.56
N ARG A 63 -23.01 -2.64 0.69
CA ARG A 63 -24.20 -1.88 1.10
C ARG A 63 -25.35 -2.81 1.52
N SER A 64 -25.42 -4.01 0.95
CA SER A 64 -26.46 -5.00 1.24
C SER A 64 -26.30 -5.68 2.60
N GLU A 65 -25.09 -5.71 3.17
CA GLU A 65 -24.80 -6.33 4.47
C GLU A 65 -25.36 -5.54 5.67
N PHE A 66 -25.62 -4.25 5.49
CA PHE A 66 -26.07 -3.38 6.58
C PHE A 66 -27.23 -2.50 6.14
N ALA A 67 -28.34 -2.54 6.89
CA ALA A 67 -29.51 -1.72 6.59
C ALA A 67 -29.21 -0.20 6.63
N THR A 68 -28.27 0.23 7.49
CA THR A 68 -27.89 1.64 7.66
C THR A 68 -26.41 1.82 7.98
N ALA A 69 -25.85 3.01 7.71
CA ALA A 69 -24.51 3.36 8.16
C ALA A 69 -24.38 3.32 9.70
N ARG A 70 -25.46 3.58 10.44
CA ARG A 70 -25.50 3.51 11.91
C ARG A 70 -25.39 2.07 12.42
N SER A 71 -26.01 1.09 11.75
CA SER A 71 -25.84 -0.32 12.11
C SER A 71 -24.41 -0.78 11.83
N PHE A 72 -23.81 -0.35 10.71
CA PHE A 72 -22.43 -0.68 10.41
C PHE A 72 -21.45 -0.04 11.41
N SER A 73 -21.65 1.24 11.77
CA SER A 73 -20.78 1.92 12.74
C SER A 73 -20.84 1.31 14.14
N LYS A 74 -21.99 0.77 14.56
CA LYS A 74 -22.11 -0.01 15.81
C LYS A 74 -21.25 -1.27 15.77
N VAL A 75 -21.24 -1.99 14.65
CA VAL A 75 -20.39 -3.18 14.46
C VAL A 75 -18.92 -2.80 14.55
N VAL A 76 -18.46 -1.77 13.83
CA VAL A 76 -17.07 -1.31 13.91
C VAL A 76 -16.69 -0.82 15.31
N SER A 77 -17.62 -0.18 16.02
CA SER A 77 -17.39 0.33 17.38
C SER A 77 -17.35 -0.79 18.44
N SER A 78 -17.93 -1.95 18.16
CA SER A 78 -17.96 -3.10 19.10
C SER A 78 -16.61 -3.79 19.26
N GLY A 79 -15.69 -3.63 18.30
CA GLY A 79 -14.36 -4.22 18.38
C GLY A 79 -13.53 -3.67 19.54
N GLN A 80 -12.61 -4.49 20.03
CA GLN A 80 -11.61 -4.13 21.03
C GLN A 80 -10.39 -3.53 20.35
N VAL A 81 -9.81 -2.51 20.97
CA VAL A 81 -8.58 -1.86 20.49
C VAL A 81 -7.48 -2.18 21.48
N GLN A 82 -6.39 -2.75 20.97
CA GLN A 82 -5.18 -2.97 21.72
C GLN A 82 -4.14 -1.92 21.32
N LEU A 83 -3.51 -1.33 22.31
CA LEU A 83 -2.46 -0.33 22.12
C LEU A 83 -1.41 -0.54 23.21
N ASP A 84 -0.25 -1.02 22.81
CA ASP A 84 0.86 -1.28 23.73
C ASP A 84 2.11 -0.58 23.22
N THR A 85 2.88 -0.01 24.14
CA THR A 85 4.20 0.55 23.85
C THR A 85 5.23 -0.14 24.72
N THR A 86 6.17 -0.84 24.09
CA THR A 86 7.25 -1.54 24.77
C THR A 86 8.58 -0.89 24.41
N THR A 87 9.37 -0.52 25.41
CA THR A 87 10.72 0.02 25.22
C THR A 87 11.75 -0.98 25.74
N ASN A 88 12.71 -1.34 24.89
CA ASN A 88 13.94 -2.04 25.28
C ASN A 88 15.15 -1.10 25.09
N ASP A 89 16.36 -1.57 25.38
CA ASP A 89 17.58 -0.76 25.42
C ASP A 89 17.88 0.03 24.13
N SER A 90 17.38 -0.41 22.98
CA SER A 90 17.64 0.24 21.67
C SER A 90 16.39 0.69 20.92
N THR A 91 15.20 0.22 21.30
CA THR A 91 14.02 0.30 20.44
C THR A 91 12.75 0.51 21.24
N THR A 92 11.94 1.47 20.81
CA THR A 92 10.56 1.62 21.27
C THR A 92 9.63 1.08 20.20
N THR A 93 8.88 0.04 20.52
CA THR A 93 7.88 -0.54 19.64
C THR A 93 6.48 -0.13 20.08
N LEU A 94 5.67 0.34 19.14
CA LEU A 94 4.24 0.56 19.28
C LEU A 94 3.50 -0.60 18.60
N SER A 95 2.74 -1.36 19.37
CA SER A 95 1.84 -2.39 18.86
C SER A 95 0.41 -1.86 18.88
N LEU A 96 -0.27 -1.94 17.74
CA LEU A 96 -1.65 -1.50 17.57
C LEU A 96 -2.47 -2.64 16.99
N GLY A 97 -3.60 -2.95 17.62
CA GLY A 97 -4.51 -4.00 17.17
C GLY A 97 -5.97 -3.59 17.23
N TYR A 98 -6.77 -4.12 16.31
CA TYR A 98 -8.22 -4.12 16.36
C TYR A 98 -8.71 -5.56 16.26
N THR A 99 -9.55 -5.98 17.21
CA THR A 99 -10.12 -7.33 17.25
C THR A 99 -11.63 -7.25 17.37
N ARG A 100 -12.34 -8.02 16.56
CA ARG A 100 -13.80 -8.18 16.64
C ARG A 100 -14.16 -9.60 16.26
N GLU A 101 -14.82 -10.31 17.17
CA GLU A 101 -15.21 -11.72 16.97
C GLU A 101 -13.99 -12.59 16.62
N ASP A 102 -14.02 -13.27 15.48
CA ASP A 102 -12.94 -14.10 14.94
C ASP A 102 -11.94 -13.31 14.07
N ARG A 103 -12.15 -12.01 13.89
CA ARG A 103 -11.29 -11.14 13.06
C ARG A 103 -10.35 -10.33 13.91
N ALA A 104 -9.11 -10.23 13.45
CA ALA A 104 -8.13 -9.35 14.05
C ALA A 104 -7.24 -8.75 12.98
N LEU A 105 -6.77 -7.53 13.22
CA LEU A 105 -5.69 -6.96 12.44
C LEU A 105 -4.86 -6.04 13.29
N GLY A 106 -3.59 -5.92 12.95
CA GLY A 106 -2.71 -5.01 13.64
C GLY A 106 -1.39 -4.77 12.93
N LEU A 107 -0.60 -3.90 13.54
CA LEU A 107 0.71 -3.52 13.10
C LEU A 107 1.61 -3.19 14.29
N ASP A 108 2.92 -3.40 14.08
CA ASP A 108 3.97 -3.01 15.01
C ASP A 108 4.88 -1.99 14.33
N LEU A 109 5.15 -0.87 15.02
CA LEU A 109 6.01 0.22 14.55
C LEU A 109 7.18 0.42 15.50
N ASP A 110 8.39 0.52 14.96
CA ASP A 110 9.55 1.01 15.69
C ASP A 110 9.55 2.53 15.66
N LEU A 111 9.21 3.13 16.80
CA LEU A 111 9.16 4.57 17.00
C LEU A 111 10.55 5.21 17.13
N THR A 112 11.61 4.41 17.30
CA THR A 112 12.99 4.92 17.31
C THR A 112 13.48 5.16 15.89
N LYS A 113 13.24 4.21 14.98
CA LYS A 113 13.68 4.27 13.57
C LYS A 113 12.61 4.72 12.59
N TRP A 114 11.36 4.84 13.04
CA TRP A 114 10.19 5.06 12.18
C TRP A 114 10.01 3.99 11.10
N GLU A 115 10.13 2.72 11.52
CA GLU A 115 10.03 1.56 10.62
C GLU A 115 8.83 0.69 10.97
N LEU A 116 8.08 0.24 9.96
CA LEU A 116 7.11 -0.84 10.12
C LEU A 116 7.87 -2.14 10.44
N LYS A 117 7.49 -2.82 11.52
CA LYS A 117 8.09 -4.10 11.94
C LYS A 117 7.22 -5.29 11.57
N ARG A 118 5.90 -5.14 11.73
CA ARG A 118 4.97 -6.24 11.54
C ARG A 118 3.62 -5.73 11.07
N ARG A 119 2.93 -6.54 10.28
CA ARG A 119 1.49 -6.45 10.03
C ARG A 119 0.94 -7.85 10.17
N TRP A 120 -0.24 -7.98 10.74
CA TRP A 120 -0.83 -9.28 11.03
C TRP A 120 -2.34 -9.24 10.98
N THR A 121 -2.96 -10.40 10.76
CA THR A 121 -4.40 -10.65 10.96
C THR A 121 -4.64 -11.85 11.87
N GLU A 122 -5.89 -12.27 12.05
CA GLU A 122 -6.22 -13.55 12.67
C GLU A 122 -5.54 -14.76 12.00
N SER A 123 -5.13 -14.62 10.74
CA SER A 123 -4.45 -15.67 9.97
C SER A 123 -2.92 -15.66 10.12
N GLY A 124 -2.36 -14.74 10.92
CA GLY A 124 -0.92 -14.59 11.14
C GLY A 124 -0.31 -13.38 10.41
N ASP A 125 0.97 -13.45 10.08
CA ASP A 125 1.71 -12.31 9.54
C ASP A 125 1.37 -12.04 8.06
N LEU A 126 1.04 -10.78 7.76
CA LEU A 126 0.75 -10.30 6.40
C LEU A 126 2.01 -9.90 5.60
N GLY A 127 3.19 -9.98 6.22
CA GLY A 127 4.42 -9.42 5.66
C GLY A 127 4.35 -7.90 5.44
N PHE A 128 5.22 -7.35 4.59
CA PHE A 128 5.21 -5.93 4.20
C PHE A 128 4.23 -5.66 3.05
N PRO A 129 3.68 -4.44 2.91
CA PRO A 129 2.68 -4.16 1.88
C PRO A 129 3.22 -4.51 0.51
N MET A 130 2.69 -5.61 -0.03
CA MET A 130 2.80 -5.98 -1.43
C MET A 130 1.37 -6.00 -1.98
N LEU A 131 1.17 -5.51 -3.19
CA LEU A 131 -0.05 -5.79 -3.92
C LEU A 131 -0.17 -7.31 -4.06
N GLU A 132 -1.16 -7.95 -3.44
CA GLU A 132 -1.46 -9.36 -3.66
C GLU A 132 -2.97 -9.58 -3.73
N SER A 133 -3.42 -10.04 -4.90
CA SER A 133 -4.81 -10.36 -5.23
C SER A 133 -4.83 -11.33 -6.41
N SER A 134 -6.01 -11.81 -6.79
CA SER A 134 -6.19 -12.68 -7.96
C SER A 134 -5.88 -11.98 -9.30
N ILE A 135 -5.84 -10.65 -9.34
CA ILE A 135 -5.65 -9.86 -10.57
C ILE A 135 -4.42 -8.95 -10.54
N ALA A 136 -3.80 -8.75 -9.38
CA ALA A 136 -2.60 -7.93 -9.20
C ALA A 136 -1.67 -8.57 -8.16
N ARG A 137 -0.39 -8.70 -8.49
CA ARG A 137 0.63 -9.26 -7.59
C ARG A 137 1.93 -8.47 -7.71
N GLN A 138 2.62 -8.27 -6.61
CA GLN A 138 3.93 -7.66 -6.49
C GLN A 138 4.84 -8.55 -5.65
N ASN A 139 6.10 -8.67 -6.04
CA ASN A 139 7.14 -9.25 -5.19
C ASN A 139 8.52 -8.63 -5.51
N ARG A 140 9.59 -9.18 -4.90
CA ARG A 140 10.98 -8.80 -5.17
C ARG A 140 11.85 -9.99 -5.60
N ASP A 141 11.21 -11.05 -6.09
CA ASP A 141 11.89 -12.31 -6.41
C ASP A 141 12.34 -12.37 -7.88
N GLY A 142 11.94 -11.38 -8.68
CA GLY A 142 12.20 -11.32 -10.12
C GLY A 142 11.27 -12.19 -10.95
N HIS A 143 10.22 -12.76 -10.35
CA HIS A 143 9.25 -13.61 -11.04
C HIS A 143 7.84 -13.43 -10.43
N VAL A 144 6.93 -12.82 -11.19
CA VAL A 144 5.53 -12.61 -10.79
C VAL A 144 4.62 -13.35 -11.78
N LYS A 145 3.74 -14.23 -11.28
CA LYS A 145 2.78 -14.97 -12.11
C LYS A 145 1.35 -14.76 -11.64
N ILE A 146 0.43 -14.51 -12.60
CA ILE A 146 -1.02 -14.40 -12.39
C ILE A 146 -1.71 -15.10 -13.57
N GLY A 147 -2.40 -16.21 -13.30
CA GLY A 147 -2.97 -17.06 -14.35
C GLY A 147 -1.89 -17.49 -15.35
N ASP A 148 -2.14 -17.17 -16.62
CA ASP A 148 -1.23 -17.46 -17.75
C ASP A 148 -0.26 -16.31 -18.05
N ALA A 149 -0.35 -15.18 -17.33
CA ALA A 149 0.58 -14.08 -17.48
C ALA A 149 1.76 -14.22 -16.51
N THR A 150 2.97 -14.00 -17.02
CA THR A 150 4.22 -14.10 -16.25
C THR A 150 5.11 -12.89 -16.53
N LEU A 151 5.55 -12.22 -15.48
CA LEU A 151 6.59 -11.20 -15.50
C LEU A 151 7.87 -11.80 -14.93
N ILE A 152 8.97 -11.70 -15.68
CA ILE A 152 10.33 -11.97 -15.22
C ILE A 152 11.08 -10.64 -15.25
N CYS A 153 11.74 -10.26 -14.16
CA CYS A 153 12.48 -9.00 -14.06
C CYS A 153 13.67 -9.11 -13.09
N GLY A 154 14.37 -8.00 -12.86
CA GLY A 154 15.36 -7.90 -11.77
C GLY A 154 14.76 -8.19 -10.38
N LYS A 155 15.62 -8.47 -9.39
CA LYS A 155 15.25 -8.81 -8.00
C LYS A 155 14.87 -7.60 -7.14
N GLU A 156 14.27 -6.60 -7.75
CA GLU A 156 13.67 -5.44 -7.08
C GLU A 156 12.14 -5.48 -7.26
N ALA A 157 11.44 -4.41 -6.92
CA ALA A 157 9.98 -4.41 -6.91
C ALA A 157 9.42 -4.58 -8.33
N GLY A 158 8.95 -5.80 -8.64
CA GLY A 158 8.19 -6.11 -9.85
C GLY A 158 6.73 -6.30 -9.50
N TRP A 159 5.82 -5.77 -10.32
CA TRP A 159 4.39 -6.08 -10.19
C TRP A 159 3.73 -6.35 -11.54
N LEU A 160 2.72 -7.19 -11.48
CA LEU A 160 1.92 -7.64 -12.62
C LEU A 160 0.45 -7.41 -12.28
N PHE A 161 -0.31 -6.88 -13.25
CA PHE A 161 -1.76 -6.80 -13.23
C PHE A 161 -2.32 -7.49 -14.47
N ALA A 162 -3.18 -8.48 -14.25
CA ALA A 162 -3.71 -9.38 -15.27
C ALA A 162 -5.20 -9.67 -15.00
N PRO A 163 -6.10 -8.71 -15.25
CA PRO A 163 -7.54 -8.90 -15.08
C PRO A 163 -8.08 -9.89 -16.13
N PRO A 164 -8.85 -10.92 -15.71
CA PRO A 164 -9.31 -11.98 -16.61
C PRO A 164 -10.27 -11.46 -17.68
N GLY A 165 -10.19 -12.02 -18.89
CA GLY A 165 -11.12 -11.76 -19.99
C GLY A 165 -11.00 -10.38 -20.67
N THR A 166 -10.05 -9.53 -20.25
CA THR A 166 -9.89 -8.17 -20.80
C THR A 166 -8.90 -8.08 -21.96
N GLY A 167 -8.00 -9.07 -22.08
CA GLY A 167 -6.84 -9.01 -22.96
C GLY A 167 -5.80 -7.94 -22.57
N LYS A 168 -5.94 -7.34 -21.36
CA LYS A 168 -5.06 -6.31 -20.83
C LYS A 168 -4.15 -6.88 -19.75
N TYR A 169 -2.86 -6.60 -19.89
CA TYR A 169 -1.81 -6.97 -18.94
C TYR A 169 -0.89 -5.79 -18.73
N ILE A 170 -0.55 -5.49 -17.48
CA ILE A 170 0.38 -4.42 -17.13
C ILE A 170 1.47 -5.03 -16.27
N ALA A 171 2.70 -4.91 -16.71
CA ALA A 171 3.88 -5.20 -15.90
C ALA A 171 4.60 -3.91 -15.56
N ALA A 172 5.26 -3.88 -14.41
CA ALA A 172 6.16 -2.80 -14.08
C ALA A 172 7.35 -3.32 -13.30
N TYR A 173 8.45 -2.58 -13.41
CA TYR A 173 9.64 -2.75 -12.62
C TYR A 173 9.97 -1.41 -11.98
N HIS A 174 10.19 -1.43 -10.66
CA HIS A 174 10.54 -0.26 -9.85
C HIS A 174 11.84 -0.57 -9.10
N GLY A 175 12.92 -0.76 -9.85
CA GLY A 175 14.26 -0.92 -9.31
C GLY A 175 15.08 0.37 -9.37
N LEU A 176 16.07 0.46 -8.48
CA LEU A 176 17.06 1.54 -8.49
C LEU A 176 18.09 1.39 -9.61
N LYS A 177 18.25 0.18 -10.14
CA LYS A 177 19.17 -0.11 -11.24
C LYS A 177 18.41 -0.72 -12.43
N PRO A 178 18.80 -0.39 -13.68
CA PRO A 178 18.26 -1.04 -14.86
C PRO A 178 18.41 -2.56 -14.77
N ALA A 179 17.37 -3.28 -15.16
CA ALA A 179 17.38 -4.74 -15.19
C ALA A 179 16.58 -5.27 -16.39
N PRO A 180 16.87 -6.49 -16.88
CA PRO A 180 16.08 -7.12 -17.91
C PRO A 180 14.62 -7.28 -17.46
N LEU A 181 13.69 -7.16 -18.41
CA LEU A 181 12.28 -7.41 -18.20
C LEU A 181 11.71 -8.27 -19.33
N LYS A 182 10.96 -9.30 -18.97
CA LYS A 182 10.16 -10.12 -19.89
C LYS A 182 8.74 -10.26 -19.39
N LEU A 183 7.78 -9.76 -20.15
CA LEU A 183 6.35 -10.01 -19.94
C LEU A 183 5.88 -11.07 -20.94
N THR A 184 5.34 -12.17 -20.44
CA THR A 184 4.67 -13.22 -21.24
C THR A 184 3.19 -13.20 -20.92
N VAL A 185 2.35 -13.20 -21.96
CA VAL A 185 0.88 -13.24 -21.90
C VAL A 185 0.37 -14.35 -22.82
N PRO A 186 -0.91 -14.77 -22.76
CA PRO A 186 -1.39 -15.92 -23.54
C PRO A 186 -1.09 -15.87 -25.04
N ASN A 187 -1.09 -14.67 -25.63
CA ASN A 187 -0.98 -14.49 -27.08
C ASN A 187 0.36 -13.87 -27.51
N GLY A 188 1.36 -13.78 -26.62
CA GLY A 188 2.63 -13.18 -26.99
C GLY A 188 3.55 -12.83 -25.83
N SER A 189 4.61 -12.09 -26.15
CA SER A 189 5.60 -11.67 -25.17
C SER A 189 6.29 -10.37 -25.57
N ILE A 190 6.85 -9.71 -24.56
CA ILE A 190 7.69 -8.52 -24.70
C ILE A 190 8.98 -8.79 -23.93
N GLU A 191 10.12 -8.58 -24.57
CA GLU A 191 11.45 -8.69 -23.95
C GLU A 191 12.18 -7.35 -24.07
N ILE A 192 12.75 -6.89 -22.95
CA ILE A 192 13.52 -5.66 -22.83
C ILE A 192 14.86 -6.03 -22.19
N SER A 193 15.97 -5.67 -22.86
CA SER A 193 17.32 -6.04 -22.43
C SER A 193 17.67 -5.44 -21.07
N ALA A 194 17.37 -4.14 -20.88
CA ALA A 194 17.33 -3.52 -19.57
C ALA A 194 16.38 -2.32 -19.56
N MET A 195 15.72 -2.09 -18.42
CA MET A 195 15.00 -0.86 -18.12
C MET A 195 15.10 -0.54 -16.63
N GLY A 196 15.12 0.76 -16.30
CA GLY A 196 14.93 1.27 -14.95
C GLY A 196 13.44 1.26 -14.56
N THR A 197 13.04 2.24 -13.74
CA THR A 197 11.64 2.36 -13.33
C THR A 197 10.72 2.60 -14.52
N GLY A 198 9.70 1.76 -14.68
CA GLY A 198 8.76 1.89 -15.79
C GLY A 198 7.65 0.86 -15.84
N THR A 199 6.80 1.00 -16.83
CA THR A 199 5.64 0.14 -17.11
C THR A 199 5.65 -0.38 -18.54
N VAL A 200 5.14 -1.60 -18.69
CA VAL A 200 4.91 -2.27 -19.97
C VAL A 200 3.45 -2.70 -20.00
N VAL A 201 2.69 -2.15 -20.95
CA VAL A 201 1.27 -2.42 -21.11
C VAL A 201 1.06 -3.23 -22.38
N TRP A 202 0.44 -4.40 -22.24
CA TRP A 202 -0.15 -5.15 -23.33
C TRP A 202 -1.67 -4.93 -23.28
N ASN A 203 -2.27 -4.46 -24.37
CA ASN A 203 -3.71 -4.30 -24.49
C ASN A 203 -4.19 -4.87 -25.81
N ASN A 204 -4.67 -6.12 -25.79
CA ASN A 204 -5.22 -6.79 -26.97
C ASN A 204 -4.26 -6.80 -28.18
N GLY A 205 -2.96 -6.99 -27.91
CA GLY A 205 -1.90 -7.00 -28.94
C GLY A 205 -1.23 -5.65 -29.16
N GLU A 206 -1.80 -4.55 -28.64
CA GLU A 206 -1.14 -3.25 -28.65
C GLU A 206 -0.19 -3.14 -27.46
N VAL A 207 1.07 -2.79 -27.73
CA VAL A 207 2.12 -2.69 -26.72
C VAL A 207 2.54 -1.24 -26.52
N THR A 208 2.55 -0.79 -25.27
CA THR A 208 3.08 0.52 -24.87
C THR A 208 4.11 0.32 -23.77
N ILE A 209 5.25 1.02 -23.89
CA ILE A 209 6.33 0.97 -22.91
C ILE A 209 6.66 2.40 -22.50
N ASP A 210 6.70 2.63 -21.19
CA ASP A 210 7.10 3.90 -20.56
C ASP A 210 8.10 3.58 -19.46
N ALA A 211 9.39 3.87 -19.68
CA ALA A 211 10.46 3.45 -18.80
C ALA A 211 11.70 4.32 -18.88
N ILE A 212 12.31 4.65 -17.75
CA ILE A 212 13.64 5.30 -17.74
C ILE A 212 14.76 4.28 -18.00
N ASP A 213 15.91 4.76 -18.44
CA ASP A 213 17.13 3.96 -18.66
C ASP A 213 16.90 2.71 -19.52
N LEU A 214 16.10 2.87 -20.59
CA LEU A 214 15.83 1.80 -21.54
C LEU A 214 17.07 1.49 -22.37
N GLU A 215 17.50 0.23 -22.37
CA GLU A 215 18.60 -0.26 -23.19
C GLU A 215 18.12 -1.21 -24.29
N GLY A 216 18.49 -0.88 -25.52
CA GLY A 216 18.13 -1.66 -26.71
C GLY A 216 16.69 -1.48 -27.16
N GLU A 217 16.35 -2.09 -28.31
CA GLU A 217 14.98 -2.10 -28.81
C GLU A 217 14.17 -3.24 -28.16
N PRO A 218 12.96 -2.96 -27.65
CA PRO A 218 12.07 -4.00 -27.14
C PRO A 218 11.69 -5.01 -28.23
N ILE A 219 11.78 -6.30 -27.91
CA ILE A 219 11.37 -7.38 -28.81
C ILE A 219 9.92 -7.74 -28.47
N VAL A 220 9.01 -7.52 -29.43
CA VAL A 220 7.58 -7.81 -29.27
C VAL A 220 7.18 -8.98 -30.17
N ILE A 221 6.60 -10.03 -29.59
CA ILE A 221 6.13 -11.23 -30.28
C ILE A 221 4.61 -11.35 -30.07
N GLY A 222 3.85 -11.53 -31.15
CA GLY A 222 2.38 -11.67 -31.11
C GLY A 222 1.61 -10.38 -30.89
N GLY A 223 2.29 -9.23 -30.85
CA GLY A 223 1.73 -7.90 -30.65
C GLY A 223 2.39 -6.86 -31.55
N THR A 224 2.07 -5.59 -31.33
CA THR A 224 2.60 -4.45 -32.08
C THR A 224 2.92 -3.31 -31.13
N LEU A 225 4.17 -2.84 -31.16
CA LEU A 225 4.60 -1.67 -30.40
C LEU A 225 3.92 -0.41 -30.96
N LYS A 226 3.14 0.27 -30.12
CA LYS A 226 2.41 1.51 -30.44
C LYS A 226 3.12 2.75 -29.94
N SER A 227 3.73 2.66 -28.77
CA SER A 227 4.42 3.78 -28.15
C SER A 227 5.57 3.29 -27.29
N LEU A 228 6.66 4.04 -27.35
CA LEU A 228 7.88 3.83 -26.59
C LEU A 228 8.31 5.19 -26.05
N THR A 229 8.25 5.37 -24.73
CA THR A 229 8.66 6.59 -24.03
C THR A 229 9.76 6.22 -23.03
N TYR A 230 10.88 6.94 -23.09
CA TYR A 230 12.04 6.75 -22.21
C TYR A 230 12.83 8.03 -22.01
#